data_AF-A0A8M9PUB8-F1
#
_entry.id   AF-A0A8M9PUB8-F1
#
_cell.length_a   1.000
_cell.length_b   1.000
_cell.length_c   1.000
_cell.angle_alpha   90.00
_cell.angle_beta   90.00
_cell.angle_gamma   90.00
#
_symmetry.space_group_name_H-M   'P 1'
#
loop_
_entity.id
_entity.type
_entity.pdbx_description
1 polymer ?
#
loop_
_entity_poly.entity_id
_entity_poly.type
_entity_poly.pdbx_seq_one_letter_code
_entity_poly.pdbx_strand_id
1 'polypeptide(L)'
;MKCSIRLKARWRCSSAGGKSSRLSQWQVGYDDMGILVEQIVSVFHASSKQKAWDHFSKAQRKNLDMWRKQAEEIRNIHNEELMGIRREEEMEMSDDDMEDVPESKDLDDSGPLAQVEALKEENDSLRCQLDAYRNEVELLKQEQGKAQPQRSEEDATRQQQLSFLQQALQGMQKQLLKLREDLKQREMELEKNSEEKQQLESQIQTLKDRIQAFPTSHALPLETAEREDRGGDESANHASEAATTAVVSCSQEKENLPEKGPPSPVKSEREALLVGIISTFLHVHPFGASIEYICSYLQRLDTKISTTEVESLLGRLPCTFKQELTGVGASLEKRWKFCGFEGIKTA
;
A
#
# COMPACT_ATOMS: atom_id res chain seq x y z
N MET A 1 17.83 7.27 -16.35
CA MET A 1 17.84 6.92 -17.79
C MET A 1 17.94 5.40 -18.02
N LYS A 2 19.09 4.79 -18.36
CA LYS A 2 19.17 3.39 -18.90
C LYS A 2 18.42 2.27 -18.13
N CYS A 3 18.21 2.39 -16.82
CA CYS A 3 17.40 1.42 -16.05
C CYS A 3 15.89 1.52 -16.34
N SER A 4 15.31 2.71 -16.46
CA SER A 4 13.85 2.90 -16.58
C SER A 4 13.32 2.27 -17.88
N ILE A 5 13.98 2.59 -19.00
CA ILE A 5 13.68 2.02 -20.32
C ILE A 5 13.86 0.50 -20.33
N ARG A 6 14.93 -0.04 -19.69
CA ARG A 6 15.12 -1.48 -19.57
C ARG A 6 14.05 -2.19 -18.73
N LEU A 7 13.49 -1.54 -17.70
CA LEU A 7 12.34 -2.11 -16.98
C LEU A 7 11.09 -2.14 -17.86
N LYS A 8 10.73 -1.02 -18.52
CA LYS A 8 9.56 -0.93 -19.41
C LYS A 8 9.63 -1.97 -20.55
N ALA A 9 10.80 -2.11 -21.18
CA ALA A 9 11.04 -3.07 -22.26
C ALA A 9 11.00 -4.54 -21.80
N ARG A 10 11.69 -4.90 -20.70
CA ARG A 10 11.80 -6.32 -20.27
C ARG A 10 10.46 -6.89 -19.77
N TRP A 11 9.54 -6.05 -19.33
CA TRP A 11 8.21 -6.48 -18.87
C TRP A 11 7.17 -6.69 -19.99
N ARG A 12 7.30 -5.98 -21.13
CA ARG A 12 6.33 -6.08 -22.25
C ARG A 12 6.36 -7.46 -22.96
N CYS A 13 7.47 -8.19 -22.86
CA CYS A 13 7.71 -9.47 -23.56
C CYS A 13 7.31 -10.75 -22.78
N SER A 14 6.37 -10.65 -21.84
CA SER A 14 5.95 -11.81 -21.02
C SER A 14 4.44 -11.72 -20.73
N SER A 15 3.63 -12.13 -21.71
CA SER A 15 2.17 -11.99 -21.67
C SER A 15 1.48 -13.26 -21.16
N ALA A 16 0.67 -13.12 -20.09
CA ALA A 16 -0.31 -14.10 -19.63
C ALA A 16 -1.26 -13.43 -18.61
N GLY A 17 -2.55 -13.28 -18.96
CA GLY A 17 -3.66 -12.91 -18.07
C GLY A 17 -3.41 -11.75 -17.09
N GLY A 18 -2.95 -12.07 -15.88
CA GLY A 18 -2.92 -11.19 -14.70
C GLY A 18 -1.88 -10.05 -14.71
N LYS A 19 -1.49 -9.53 -15.88
CA LYS A 19 -0.58 -8.36 -15.99
C LYS A 19 -1.27 -7.07 -16.44
N SER A 20 -2.36 -7.13 -17.22
CA SER A 20 -3.07 -5.94 -17.71
C SER A 20 -3.48 -5.01 -16.57
N SER A 21 -4.23 -5.52 -15.59
CA SER A 21 -4.67 -4.75 -14.41
C SER A 21 -3.51 -4.16 -13.59
N ARG A 22 -2.35 -4.85 -13.55
CA ARG A 22 -1.15 -4.32 -12.88
C ARG A 22 -0.51 -3.21 -13.69
N LEU A 23 -0.42 -3.34 -15.02
CA LEU A 23 0.12 -2.30 -15.90
C LEU A 23 -0.74 -1.02 -15.83
N SER A 24 -2.07 -1.16 -15.91
CA SER A 24 -3.00 -0.04 -15.76
C SER A 24 -2.88 0.66 -14.41
N GLN A 25 -2.66 -0.08 -13.33
CA GLN A 25 -2.52 0.50 -11.98
C GLN A 25 -1.14 1.13 -11.75
N TRP A 26 -0.08 0.62 -12.38
CA TRP A 26 1.22 1.31 -12.45
C TRP A 26 1.15 2.61 -13.26
N GLN A 27 0.29 2.66 -14.30
CA GLN A 27 0.04 3.89 -15.04
C GLN A 27 -0.64 4.94 -14.15
N VAL A 28 -1.74 4.58 -13.47
CA VAL A 28 -2.40 5.47 -12.48
C VAL A 28 -1.41 6.00 -11.44
N GLY A 29 -0.54 5.17 -10.88
CA GLY A 29 0.47 5.61 -9.91
C GLY A 29 1.61 6.48 -10.48
N TYR A 30 1.82 6.46 -11.81
CA TYR A 30 2.74 7.38 -12.50
C TYR A 30 2.04 8.70 -12.83
N ASP A 31 0.77 8.65 -13.22
CA ASP A 31 -0.07 9.82 -13.51
C ASP A 31 -0.35 10.64 -12.22
N ASP A 32 -0.64 9.97 -11.10
CA ASP A 32 -0.76 10.59 -9.76
C ASP A 32 0.54 11.30 -9.34
N MET A 33 1.71 10.74 -9.67
CA MET A 33 3.01 11.38 -9.43
C MET A 33 3.21 12.64 -10.27
N GLY A 34 2.72 12.67 -11.52
CA GLY A 34 2.68 13.88 -12.35
C GLY A 34 1.84 14.99 -11.71
N ILE A 35 0.64 14.64 -11.22
CA ILE A 35 -0.26 15.55 -10.50
C ILE A 35 0.41 16.10 -9.23
N LEU A 36 1.14 15.27 -8.48
CA LEU A 36 1.88 15.69 -7.29
C LEU A 36 2.98 16.71 -7.62
N VAL A 37 3.73 16.50 -8.72
CA VAL A 37 4.77 17.44 -9.17
C VAL A 37 4.18 18.80 -9.55
N GLU A 38 3.04 18.85 -10.26
CA GLU A 38 2.36 20.12 -10.57
C GLU A 38 1.87 20.85 -9.31
N GLN A 39 1.34 20.12 -8.32
CA GLN A 39 0.96 20.72 -7.03
C GLN A 39 2.16 21.34 -6.31
N ILE A 40 3.30 20.66 -6.30
CA ILE A 40 4.56 21.16 -5.72
C ILE A 40 5.03 22.43 -6.45
N VAL A 41 5.07 22.41 -7.78
CA VAL A 41 5.44 23.58 -8.60
C VAL A 41 4.47 24.75 -8.38
N SER A 42 3.16 24.48 -8.21
CA SER A 42 2.15 25.49 -7.89
C SER A 42 2.35 26.12 -6.50
N VAL A 43 2.68 25.33 -5.48
CA VAL A 43 3.01 25.83 -4.13
C VAL A 43 4.28 26.70 -4.15
N PHE A 44 5.30 26.33 -4.94
CA PHE A 44 6.44 27.22 -5.18
C PHE A 44 6.01 28.50 -5.90
N HIS A 45 5.22 28.44 -6.96
CA HIS A 45 4.67 29.63 -7.64
C HIS A 45 3.83 30.54 -6.72
N ALA A 46 3.13 29.99 -5.73
CA ALA A 46 2.42 30.78 -4.73
C ALA A 46 3.38 31.51 -3.77
N SER A 47 4.47 30.87 -3.34
CA SER A 47 5.37 31.36 -2.29
C SER A 47 6.40 32.41 -2.74
N SER A 48 6.73 32.53 -4.05
CA SER A 48 7.47 33.69 -4.59
C SER A 48 6.58 34.87 -5.01
N LYS A 49 5.25 34.83 -4.82
CA LYS A 49 4.42 36.03 -4.98
C LYS A 49 4.79 37.02 -3.86
N GLN A 50 5.03 38.29 -4.20
CA GLN A 50 5.59 39.31 -3.30
C GLN A 50 5.04 39.27 -1.86
N LYS A 51 3.71 39.16 -1.71
CA LYS A 51 3.03 39.10 -0.40
C LYS A 51 3.46 37.93 0.49
N ALA A 52 3.78 36.78 -0.07
CA ALA A 52 4.33 35.63 0.66
C ALA A 52 5.86 35.70 0.74
N TRP A 53 6.49 36.11 -0.37
CA TRP A 53 7.94 36.24 -0.54
C TRP A 53 8.59 37.09 0.55
N ASP A 54 7.93 38.18 0.96
CA ASP A 54 8.49 39.12 1.93
C ASP A 54 8.52 38.62 3.38
N HIS A 55 7.80 37.54 3.70
CA HIS A 55 7.91 36.87 5.01
C HIS A 55 9.16 35.99 5.15
N PHE A 56 9.87 35.67 4.06
CA PHE A 56 11.05 34.82 4.10
C PHE A 56 12.36 35.62 4.23
N SER A 57 13.36 35.04 4.90
CA SER A 57 14.71 35.61 4.98
C SER A 57 15.45 35.54 3.64
N LYS A 58 16.50 36.36 3.48
CA LYS A 58 17.33 36.40 2.25
C LYS A 58 18.02 35.06 1.93
N ALA A 59 18.20 34.17 2.93
CA ALA A 59 18.70 32.81 2.72
C ALA A 59 17.56 31.84 2.34
N GLN A 60 16.41 31.91 3.02
CA GLN A 60 15.24 31.09 2.70
C GLN A 60 14.73 31.35 1.28
N ARG A 61 14.70 32.60 0.83
CA ARG A 61 14.36 32.98 -0.55
C ARG A 61 15.25 32.29 -1.59
N LYS A 62 16.57 32.27 -1.37
CA LYS A 62 17.53 31.55 -2.25
C LYS A 62 17.25 30.04 -2.32
N ASN A 63 16.96 29.42 -1.18
CA ASN A 63 16.62 27.99 -1.16
C ASN A 63 15.31 27.72 -1.89
N LEU A 64 14.30 28.60 -1.74
CA LEU A 64 13.01 28.46 -2.40
C LEU A 64 13.10 28.67 -3.92
N ASP A 65 13.93 29.60 -4.40
CA ASP A 65 14.24 29.75 -5.83
C ASP A 65 15.02 28.56 -6.41
N MET A 66 15.86 27.90 -5.60
CA MET A 66 16.58 26.69 -6.00
C MET A 66 15.63 25.50 -6.11
N TRP A 67 14.82 25.25 -5.06
CA TRP A 67 13.84 24.16 -5.05
C TRP A 67 12.74 24.33 -6.09
N ARG A 68 12.31 25.58 -6.34
CA ARG A 68 11.50 25.95 -7.51
C ARG A 68 12.10 25.36 -8.79
N LYS A 69 13.35 25.73 -9.10
CA LYS A 69 13.98 25.37 -10.38
C LYS A 69 14.14 23.87 -10.52
N GLN A 70 14.48 23.17 -9.44
CA GLN A 70 14.54 21.71 -9.42
C GLN A 70 13.17 21.06 -9.64
N ALA A 71 12.09 21.61 -9.07
CA ALA A 71 10.73 21.11 -9.30
C ALA A 71 10.24 21.41 -10.73
N GLU A 72 10.55 22.60 -11.26
CA GLU A 72 10.27 22.99 -12.65
C GLU A 72 11.07 22.12 -13.65
N GLU A 73 12.33 21.79 -13.35
CA GLU A 73 13.17 20.87 -14.12
C GLU A 73 12.61 19.44 -14.13
N ILE A 74 12.23 18.90 -12.97
CA ILE A 74 11.59 17.58 -12.85
C ILE A 74 10.26 17.52 -13.63
N ARG A 75 9.43 18.57 -13.53
CA ARG A 75 8.19 18.69 -14.29
C ARG A 75 8.45 18.76 -15.80
N ASN A 76 9.42 19.57 -16.23
CA ASN A 76 9.75 19.69 -17.63
C ASN A 76 10.27 18.36 -18.19
N ILE A 77 11.11 17.63 -17.46
CA ILE A 77 11.57 16.27 -17.83
C ILE A 77 10.39 15.29 -17.92
N HIS A 78 9.44 15.32 -16.99
CA HIS A 78 8.25 14.46 -17.04
C HIS A 78 7.34 14.80 -18.25
N ASN A 79 7.18 16.08 -18.57
CA ASN A 79 6.45 16.53 -19.75
C ASN A 79 7.21 16.22 -21.05
N GLU A 80 8.55 16.25 -21.05
CA GLU A 80 9.39 15.80 -22.18
C GLU A 80 9.37 14.28 -22.34
N GLU A 81 9.29 13.48 -21.27
CA GLU A 81 9.03 12.04 -21.36
C GLU A 81 7.63 11.78 -21.96
N LEU A 82 6.61 12.53 -21.56
CA LEU A 82 5.23 12.39 -22.07
C LEU A 82 5.09 12.83 -23.54
N MET A 83 5.64 13.98 -23.90
CA MET A 83 5.69 14.47 -25.29
C MET A 83 6.66 13.65 -26.16
N GLY A 84 7.68 13.04 -25.56
CA GLY A 84 8.58 12.09 -26.23
C GLY A 84 7.89 10.78 -26.58
N ILE A 85 7.04 10.26 -25.70
CA ILE A 85 6.17 9.10 -26.00
C ILE A 85 5.21 9.43 -27.14
N ARG A 86 4.58 10.61 -27.14
CA ARG A 86 3.78 11.06 -28.29
C ARG A 86 4.61 11.18 -29.56
N ARG A 87 5.84 11.69 -29.50
CA ARG A 87 6.73 11.80 -30.66
C ARG A 87 7.26 10.44 -31.17
N GLU A 88 7.26 9.38 -30.36
CA GLU A 88 7.47 8.00 -30.83
C GLU A 88 6.23 7.43 -31.55
N GLU A 89 5.05 8.02 -31.36
CA GLU A 89 3.78 7.65 -32.02
C GLU A 89 3.41 8.60 -33.19
N GLU A 90 3.92 9.84 -33.19
CA GLU A 90 3.73 10.90 -34.19
C GLU A 90 4.99 11.12 -35.07
N MET A 91 5.69 10.05 -35.46
CA MET A 91 6.71 10.12 -36.53
C MET A 91 6.08 10.11 -37.92
N GLU A 92 5.32 11.16 -38.23
CA GLU A 92 4.99 11.49 -39.63
C GLU A 92 6.21 12.12 -40.34
N MET A 93 6.16 12.18 -41.67
CA MET A 93 7.35 12.25 -42.51
C MET A 93 8.06 13.61 -42.49
N SER A 94 9.33 13.61 -42.88
CA SER A 94 10.08 14.84 -43.14
C SER A 94 9.46 15.57 -44.33
N ASP A 95 8.94 16.76 -44.08
CA ASP A 95 8.52 17.70 -45.12
C ASP A 95 9.80 18.36 -45.68
N ASP A 96 10.29 17.87 -46.82
CA ASP A 96 11.59 18.27 -47.40
C ASP A 96 11.43 19.50 -48.31
N ASP A 97 10.87 20.56 -47.73
CA ASP A 97 10.47 21.80 -48.40
C ASP A 97 11.71 22.68 -48.67
N MET A 98 12.46 22.31 -49.72
CA MET A 98 13.67 23.01 -50.18
C MET A 98 13.34 24.35 -50.84
N GLU A 99 13.61 25.45 -50.13
CA GLU A 99 13.43 26.82 -50.65
C GLU A 99 14.31 27.11 -51.89
N ASP A 100 13.62 27.45 -52.98
CA ASP A 100 13.94 28.44 -54.03
C ASP A 100 15.42 28.71 -54.39
N VAL A 101 15.83 28.21 -55.57
CA VAL A 101 17.07 28.59 -56.28
C VAL A 101 16.70 28.79 -57.78
N PRO A 102 17.16 29.87 -58.46
CA PRO A 102 16.29 30.58 -59.40
C PRO A 102 16.42 30.21 -60.89
N GLU A 103 15.56 30.85 -61.69
CA GLU A 103 15.45 30.85 -63.15
C GLU A 103 16.70 30.40 -63.96
N SER A 104 16.59 29.25 -64.65
CA SER A 104 17.26 29.07 -65.94
C SER A 104 16.40 28.27 -66.92
N LYS A 105 16.01 28.96 -67.99
CA LYS A 105 15.52 28.45 -69.28
C LYS A 105 16.27 27.16 -69.71
N ASP A 106 15.67 26.19 -70.39
CA ASP A 106 15.16 26.30 -71.78
C ASP A 106 14.51 24.96 -72.23
N LEU A 107 13.75 25.01 -73.33
CA LEU A 107 13.39 23.92 -74.27
C LEU A 107 12.42 22.78 -73.84
N ASP A 108 11.24 22.78 -74.48
CA ASP A 108 10.29 21.66 -74.53
C ASP A 108 10.76 20.49 -75.42
N ASP A 109 11.01 19.30 -74.84
CA ASP A 109 10.75 17.99 -75.49
C ASP A 109 10.65 16.79 -74.49
N SER A 110 10.07 16.99 -73.29
CA SER A 110 10.01 15.93 -72.25
C SER A 110 8.67 15.79 -71.51
N GLY A 111 7.77 16.78 -71.60
CA GLY A 111 6.52 16.84 -70.81
C GLY A 111 5.65 15.57 -70.87
N PRO A 112 5.36 14.99 -72.05
CA PRO A 112 4.52 13.80 -72.16
C PRO A 112 5.13 12.55 -71.52
N LEU A 113 6.46 12.39 -71.57
CA LEU A 113 7.16 11.25 -70.98
C LEU A 113 7.20 11.37 -69.45
N ALA A 114 7.56 12.54 -68.92
CA ALA A 114 7.54 12.81 -67.49
C ALA A 114 6.14 12.61 -66.88
N GLN A 115 5.07 13.02 -67.60
CA GLN A 115 3.69 12.78 -67.16
C GLN A 115 3.32 11.28 -67.15
N VAL A 116 3.79 10.49 -68.13
CA VAL A 116 3.59 9.04 -68.15
C VAL A 116 4.38 8.32 -67.05
N GLU A 117 5.58 8.78 -66.72
CA GLU A 117 6.37 8.23 -65.62
C GLU A 117 5.76 8.56 -64.25
N ALA A 118 5.30 9.80 -64.03
CA ALA A 118 4.59 10.17 -62.81
C ALA A 118 3.28 9.38 -62.60
N LEU A 119 2.46 9.21 -63.65
CA LEU A 119 1.24 8.39 -63.60
C LEU A 119 1.54 6.90 -63.37
N LYS A 120 2.71 6.42 -63.79
CA LYS A 120 3.16 5.04 -63.52
C LYS A 120 3.62 4.88 -62.07
N GLU A 121 4.35 5.84 -61.53
CA GLU A 121 4.75 5.87 -60.12
C GLU A 121 3.53 5.96 -59.19
N GLU A 122 2.55 6.79 -59.52
CA GLU A 122 1.24 6.81 -58.84
C GLU A 122 0.56 5.43 -58.91
N ASN A 123 0.57 4.77 -60.08
CA ASN A 123 -0.06 3.46 -60.22
C ASN A 123 0.64 2.36 -59.40
N ASP A 124 1.98 2.37 -59.34
CA ASP A 124 2.75 1.42 -58.53
C ASP A 124 2.64 1.72 -57.02
N SER A 125 2.53 3.01 -56.63
CA SER A 125 2.21 3.44 -55.26
C SER A 125 0.82 2.94 -54.82
N LEU A 126 -0.21 3.15 -55.65
CA LEU A 126 -1.58 2.67 -55.40
C LEU A 126 -1.65 1.13 -55.31
N ARG A 127 -0.83 0.39 -56.05
CA ARG A 127 -0.73 -1.08 -55.91
C ARG A 127 -0.17 -1.47 -54.53
N CYS A 128 0.93 -0.84 -54.11
CA CYS A 128 1.51 -1.05 -52.78
C CYS A 128 0.51 -0.74 -51.66
N GLN A 129 -0.28 0.34 -51.80
CA GLN A 129 -1.33 0.70 -50.84
C GLN A 129 -2.48 -0.33 -50.80
N LEU A 130 -2.92 -0.82 -51.97
CA LEU A 130 -3.96 -1.86 -52.06
C LEU A 130 -3.51 -3.20 -51.46
N ASP A 131 -2.26 -3.62 -51.70
CA ASP A 131 -1.73 -4.83 -51.06
C ASP A 131 -1.51 -4.65 -49.54
N ALA A 132 -1.19 -3.43 -49.07
CA ALA A 132 -1.16 -3.13 -47.64
C ALA A 132 -2.55 -3.29 -46.98
N TYR A 133 -3.60 -2.66 -47.54
CA TYR A 133 -4.98 -2.83 -47.04
C TYR A 133 -5.48 -4.27 -47.16
N ARG A 134 -5.07 -5.01 -48.20
CA ARG A 134 -5.38 -6.43 -48.36
C ARG A 134 -4.79 -7.27 -47.21
N ASN A 135 -3.53 -7.02 -46.87
CA ASN A 135 -2.85 -7.68 -45.75
C ASN A 135 -3.51 -7.35 -44.40
N GLU A 136 -3.90 -6.09 -44.19
CA GLU A 136 -4.63 -5.65 -42.99
C GLU A 136 -5.99 -6.37 -42.87
N VAL A 137 -6.78 -6.42 -43.95
CA VAL A 137 -8.06 -7.13 -43.99
C VAL A 137 -7.91 -8.64 -43.75
N GLU A 138 -6.82 -9.25 -44.21
CA GLU A 138 -6.53 -10.66 -43.93
C GLU A 138 -6.11 -10.91 -42.47
N LEU A 139 -5.33 -9.98 -41.88
CA LEU A 139 -4.98 -10.00 -40.46
C LEU A 139 -6.22 -9.84 -39.56
N LEU A 140 -7.09 -8.88 -39.84
CA LEU A 140 -8.34 -8.63 -39.09
C LEU A 140 -9.30 -9.83 -39.15
N LYS A 141 -9.41 -10.50 -40.31
CA LYS A 141 -10.16 -11.77 -40.44
C LYS A 141 -9.55 -12.88 -39.60
N GLN A 142 -8.22 -12.98 -39.57
CA GLN A 142 -7.52 -13.97 -38.76
C GLN A 142 -7.69 -13.71 -37.25
N GLU A 143 -7.69 -12.44 -36.82
CA GLU A 143 -7.93 -12.07 -35.43
C GLU A 143 -9.36 -12.42 -34.99
N GLN A 144 -10.39 -12.04 -35.76
CA GLN A 144 -11.78 -12.40 -35.47
C GLN A 144 -11.97 -13.92 -35.37
N GLY A 145 -11.40 -14.69 -36.31
CA GLY A 145 -11.45 -16.15 -36.31
C GLY A 145 -10.78 -16.82 -35.10
N LYS A 146 -9.77 -16.17 -34.49
CA LYS A 146 -9.07 -16.68 -33.30
C LYS A 146 -9.67 -16.21 -31.98
N ALA A 147 -10.25 -15.00 -31.94
CA ALA A 147 -10.79 -14.40 -30.73
C ALA A 147 -12.03 -15.13 -30.17
N GLN A 148 -12.82 -15.77 -31.04
CA GLN A 148 -14.10 -16.36 -30.67
C GLN A 148 -14.01 -17.74 -29.98
N PRO A 149 -13.18 -18.71 -30.43
CA PRO A 149 -13.08 -20.01 -29.76
C PRO A 149 -12.39 -19.92 -28.39
N GLN A 150 -11.24 -19.24 -28.30
CA GLN A 150 -10.41 -19.27 -27.09
C GLN A 150 -11.06 -18.60 -25.87
N ARG A 151 -11.87 -17.55 -26.06
CA ARG A 151 -12.66 -16.97 -24.96
C ARG A 151 -13.70 -17.94 -24.41
N SER A 152 -14.34 -18.73 -25.29
CA SER A 152 -15.44 -19.61 -24.88
C SER A 152 -15.00 -20.74 -23.93
N GLU A 153 -13.79 -21.27 -24.07
CA GLU A 153 -13.27 -22.32 -23.18
C GLU A 153 -12.78 -21.76 -21.83
N GLU A 154 -12.13 -20.58 -21.83
CA GLU A 154 -11.78 -19.91 -20.58
C GLU A 154 -13.03 -19.49 -19.79
N ASP A 155 -14.07 -19.00 -20.46
CA ASP A 155 -15.30 -18.56 -19.78
C ASP A 155 -16.14 -19.75 -19.31
N ALA A 156 -16.16 -20.87 -20.05
CA ALA A 156 -16.77 -22.11 -19.57
C ALA A 156 -16.07 -22.66 -18.31
N THR A 157 -14.74 -22.65 -18.27
CA THR A 157 -13.97 -23.11 -17.09
C THR A 157 -14.09 -22.15 -15.91
N ARG A 158 -14.14 -20.83 -16.13
CA ARG A 158 -14.50 -19.82 -15.11
C ARG A 158 -15.90 -20.07 -14.54
N GLN A 159 -16.89 -20.30 -15.40
CA GLN A 159 -18.27 -20.55 -14.99
C GLN A 159 -18.40 -21.83 -14.16
N GLN A 160 -17.66 -22.89 -14.52
CA GLN A 160 -17.59 -24.12 -13.74
C GLN A 160 -16.96 -23.89 -12.36
N GLN A 161 -15.86 -23.14 -12.26
CA GLN A 161 -15.24 -22.78 -10.97
C GLN A 161 -16.19 -21.98 -10.07
N LEU A 162 -16.92 -21.01 -10.64
CA LEU A 162 -17.95 -20.25 -9.92
C LEU A 162 -19.07 -21.16 -9.38
N SER A 163 -19.52 -22.14 -10.16
CA SER A 163 -20.56 -23.09 -9.71
C SER A 163 -20.12 -23.94 -8.50
N PHE A 164 -18.88 -24.42 -8.48
CA PHE A 164 -18.33 -25.16 -7.34
C PHE A 164 -18.21 -24.29 -6.09
N LEU A 165 -17.74 -23.04 -6.24
CA LEU A 165 -17.66 -22.08 -5.12
C LEU A 165 -19.04 -21.74 -4.55
N GLN A 166 -20.04 -21.56 -5.42
CA GLN A 166 -21.43 -21.30 -5.01
C GLN A 166 -22.04 -22.50 -4.27
N GLN A 167 -21.80 -23.73 -4.76
CA GLN A 167 -22.25 -24.96 -4.10
C GLN A 167 -21.58 -25.15 -2.72
N ALA A 168 -20.27 -24.90 -2.62
CA ALA A 168 -19.54 -24.98 -1.36
C ALA A 168 -20.03 -23.95 -0.33
N LEU A 169 -20.27 -22.71 -0.76
CA LEU A 169 -20.81 -21.64 0.09
C LEU A 169 -22.22 -21.97 0.60
N GLN A 170 -23.09 -22.49 -0.26
CA GLN A 170 -24.45 -22.92 0.13
C GLN A 170 -24.41 -24.11 1.12
N GLY A 171 -23.47 -25.05 0.92
CA GLY A 171 -23.23 -26.15 1.86
C GLY A 171 -22.78 -25.67 3.23
N MET A 172 -21.79 -24.76 3.28
CA MET A 172 -21.30 -24.17 4.53
C MET A 172 -22.39 -23.35 5.24
N GLN A 173 -23.20 -22.58 4.50
CA GLN A 173 -24.32 -21.83 5.05
C GLN A 173 -25.36 -22.77 5.72
N LYS A 174 -25.66 -23.93 5.10
CA LYS A 174 -26.53 -24.95 5.69
C LYS A 174 -25.92 -25.56 6.96
N GLN A 175 -24.61 -25.79 7.00
CA GLN A 175 -23.91 -26.30 8.19
C GLN A 175 -23.91 -25.28 9.34
N LEU A 176 -23.72 -23.99 9.04
CA LEU A 176 -23.80 -22.90 10.03
C LEU A 176 -25.22 -22.74 10.60
N LEU A 177 -26.24 -22.87 9.77
CA LEU A 177 -27.64 -22.89 10.22
C LEU A 177 -27.90 -24.07 11.17
N LYS A 178 -27.44 -25.28 10.83
CA LYS A 178 -27.59 -26.44 11.71
C LYS A 178 -26.84 -26.25 13.04
N LEU A 179 -25.59 -25.80 13.01
CA LEU A 179 -24.82 -25.53 14.24
C LEU A 179 -25.51 -24.52 15.17
N ARG A 180 -26.23 -23.54 14.62
CA ARG A 180 -27.01 -22.58 15.39
C ARG A 180 -28.26 -23.20 16.03
N GLU A 181 -28.89 -24.16 15.35
CA GLU A 181 -30.02 -24.93 15.88
C GLU A 181 -29.56 -25.93 16.95
N ASP A 182 -28.47 -26.66 16.69
CA ASP A 182 -27.80 -27.56 17.66
C ASP A 182 -27.37 -26.79 18.93
N LEU A 183 -26.83 -25.57 18.82
CA LEU A 183 -26.50 -24.71 19.97
C LEU A 183 -27.74 -24.31 20.77
N LYS A 184 -28.81 -23.85 20.11
CA LYS A 184 -30.07 -23.49 20.79
C LYS A 184 -30.70 -24.69 21.50
N GLN A 185 -30.59 -25.89 20.92
CA GLN A 185 -31.00 -27.14 21.56
C GLN A 185 -30.22 -27.38 22.86
N ARG A 186 -28.90 -27.14 22.85
CA ARG A 186 -28.05 -27.25 24.06
C ARG A 186 -28.34 -26.20 25.12
N GLU A 187 -28.69 -24.98 24.74
CA GLU A 187 -29.13 -23.93 25.68
C GLU A 187 -30.40 -24.38 26.43
N MET A 188 -31.39 -24.94 25.74
CA MET A 188 -32.62 -25.47 26.35
C MET A 188 -32.37 -26.72 27.22
N GLU A 189 -31.46 -27.61 26.81
CA GLU A 189 -31.03 -28.76 27.63
C GLU A 189 -30.34 -28.31 28.93
N LEU A 190 -29.52 -27.25 28.87
CA LEU A 190 -28.76 -26.72 30.00
C LEU A 190 -29.67 -25.99 31.01
N GLU A 191 -30.65 -25.22 30.54
CA GLU A 191 -31.63 -24.57 31.43
C GLU A 191 -32.46 -25.61 32.19
N LYS A 192 -32.98 -26.64 31.51
CA LYS A 192 -33.69 -27.76 32.16
C LYS A 192 -32.84 -28.49 33.19
N ASN A 193 -31.55 -28.66 32.93
CA ASN A 193 -30.61 -29.26 33.89
C ASN A 193 -30.32 -28.32 35.08
N SER A 194 -30.32 -27.00 34.86
CA SER A 194 -30.28 -25.99 35.93
C SER A 194 -31.52 -26.06 36.84
N GLU A 195 -32.71 -26.19 36.27
CA GLU A 195 -33.97 -26.39 37.02
C GLU A 195 -33.93 -27.69 37.85
N GLU A 196 -33.54 -28.81 37.23
CA GLU A 196 -33.39 -30.12 37.91
C GLU A 196 -32.36 -30.06 39.05
N LYS A 197 -31.21 -29.39 38.83
CA LYS A 197 -30.19 -29.14 39.86
C LYS A 197 -30.77 -28.35 41.03
N GLN A 198 -31.45 -27.23 40.77
CA GLN A 198 -32.06 -26.39 41.81
C GLN A 198 -33.10 -27.17 42.62
N GLN A 199 -33.91 -28.01 41.95
CA GLN A 199 -34.89 -28.86 42.61
C GLN A 199 -34.21 -29.90 43.54
N LEU A 200 -33.10 -30.50 43.11
CA LEU A 200 -32.31 -31.42 43.94
C LEU A 200 -31.63 -30.70 45.12
N GLU A 201 -31.08 -29.50 44.91
CA GLU A 201 -30.50 -28.68 45.98
C GLU A 201 -31.53 -28.32 47.05
N SER A 202 -32.77 -27.98 46.67
CA SER A 202 -33.86 -27.75 47.64
C SER A 202 -34.24 -29.00 48.45
N GLN A 203 -34.18 -30.18 47.85
CA GLN A 203 -34.45 -31.45 48.53
C GLN A 203 -33.33 -31.78 49.53
N ILE A 204 -32.07 -31.59 49.12
CA ILE A 204 -30.90 -31.80 49.98
C ILE A 204 -30.95 -30.85 51.20
N GLN A 205 -31.27 -29.57 50.99
CA GLN A 205 -31.41 -28.61 52.08
C GLN A 205 -32.58 -28.98 53.01
N THR A 206 -33.74 -29.36 52.47
CA THR A 206 -34.89 -29.84 53.27
C THR A 206 -34.55 -31.06 54.13
N LEU A 207 -33.78 -32.02 53.59
CA LEU A 207 -33.32 -33.20 54.33
C LEU A 207 -32.31 -32.85 55.42
N LYS A 208 -31.38 -31.94 55.12
CA LYS A 208 -30.36 -31.43 56.05
C LYS A 208 -30.99 -30.71 57.25
N ASP A 209 -31.99 -29.85 57.01
CA ASP A 209 -32.72 -29.16 58.08
C ASP A 209 -33.53 -30.14 58.93
N ARG A 210 -34.11 -31.17 58.31
CA ARG A 210 -34.81 -32.25 59.02
C ARG A 210 -33.89 -33.11 59.89
N ILE A 211 -32.61 -33.24 59.53
CA ILE A 211 -31.58 -33.90 60.35
C ILE A 211 -31.18 -33.00 61.52
N GLN A 212 -31.01 -31.68 61.32
CA GLN A 212 -30.70 -30.74 62.41
C GLN A 212 -31.86 -30.54 63.39
N ALA A 213 -33.11 -30.78 62.97
CA ALA A 213 -34.30 -30.69 63.81
C ALA A 213 -34.45 -31.84 64.84
N PHE A 214 -33.57 -32.84 64.85
CA PHE A 214 -33.56 -33.91 65.87
C PHE A 214 -32.67 -33.53 67.08
N PRO A 215 -33.23 -33.40 68.30
CA PRO A 215 -32.45 -33.10 69.49
C PRO A 215 -31.75 -34.36 70.05
N THR A 216 -30.46 -34.52 69.74
CA THR A 216 -29.65 -35.64 70.26
C THR A 216 -29.27 -35.42 71.73
N SER A 217 -30.05 -35.96 72.66
CA SER A 217 -29.69 -36.02 74.08
C SER A 217 -28.79 -37.23 74.38
N HIS A 218 -27.47 -37.03 74.48
CA HIS A 218 -26.58 -37.64 75.50
C HIS A 218 -25.18 -36.97 75.44
N ALA A 219 -24.38 -37.10 76.50
CA ALA A 219 -23.29 -36.15 76.78
C ALA A 219 -21.92 -36.79 77.16
N LEU A 220 -20.84 -36.30 76.53
CA LEU A 220 -19.44 -36.18 77.02
C LEU A 220 -18.67 -37.50 77.35
N PRO A 221 -17.33 -37.50 77.58
CA PRO A 221 -16.35 -36.40 77.59
C PRO A 221 -15.03 -36.63 76.79
N LEU A 222 -14.22 -35.55 76.67
CA LEU A 222 -12.74 -35.43 76.79
C LEU A 222 -11.78 -36.43 76.07
N GLU A 223 -10.87 -35.92 75.21
CA GLU A 223 -9.40 -35.94 75.44
C GLU A 223 -8.57 -35.17 74.38
N THR A 224 -7.27 -35.03 74.65
CA THR A 224 -6.29 -34.09 74.06
C THR A 224 -5.59 -34.56 72.77
N ALA A 225 -5.06 -33.59 72.02
CA ALA A 225 -3.86 -33.74 71.18
C ALA A 225 -3.24 -32.34 70.89
N GLU A 226 -2.10 -32.03 71.50
CA GLU A 226 -1.36 -30.78 71.28
C GLU A 226 -0.41 -30.87 70.07
N ARG A 227 -0.16 -29.74 69.39
CA ARG A 227 1.17 -29.19 69.03
C ARG A 227 1.00 -27.89 68.22
N GLU A 228 1.64 -26.78 68.62
CA GLU A 228 3.02 -26.37 68.28
C GLU A 228 3.22 -26.23 66.75
N ASP A 229 3.66 -25.10 66.18
CA ASP A 229 4.36 -23.94 66.76
C ASP A 229 3.90 -22.59 66.16
N ARG A 230 4.18 -21.48 66.86
CA ARG A 230 3.97 -20.08 66.41
C ARG A 230 5.07 -19.13 66.91
N GLY A 231 6.33 -19.41 66.57
CA GLY A 231 7.44 -18.43 66.61
C GLY A 231 7.70 -17.80 65.23
N GLY A 232 8.24 -16.58 65.11
CA GLY A 232 8.60 -15.57 66.11
C GLY A 232 8.72 -14.18 65.45
N ASP A 233 8.84 -13.12 66.25
CA ASP A 233 8.65 -11.72 65.81
C ASP A 233 9.97 -10.93 65.64
N GLU A 234 9.90 -9.79 64.94
CA GLU A 234 10.89 -8.68 64.87
C GLU A 234 12.35 -9.03 64.41
N SER A 235 13.23 -8.12 63.95
CA SER A 235 13.31 -6.66 64.15
C SER A 235 14.20 -5.91 63.14
N ALA A 236 14.03 -4.59 63.11
CA ALA A 236 14.99 -3.49 62.84
C ALA A 236 16.11 -3.57 61.75
N ASN A 237 15.96 -2.68 60.75
CA ASN A 237 16.89 -1.60 60.34
C ASN A 237 18.43 -1.77 60.43
N HIS A 238 19.12 -1.33 59.36
CA HIS A 238 20.20 -0.33 59.51
C HIS A 238 20.49 0.47 58.21
N ALA A 239 20.81 1.78 58.36
CA ALA A 239 21.51 2.63 57.39
C ALA A 239 23.00 2.77 57.83
N SER A 240 23.95 3.53 57.24
CA SER A 240 24.03 4.57 56.17
C SER A 240 25.51 4.62 55.67
N GLU A 241 26.14 5.55 54.91
CA GLU A 241 25.84 6.88 54.32
C GLU A 241 26.86 7.21 53.19
N ALA A 242 26.99 8.50 52.80
CA ALA A 242 28.08 9.17 52.03
C ALA A 242 28.12 8.98 50.48
N ALA A 243 28.25 10.01 49.61
CA ALA A 243 29.03 11.28 49.55
C ALA A 243 30.48 11.08 48.97
N THR A 244 31.14 11.99 48.23
CA THR A 244 30.94 13.45 47.99
C THR A 244 31.76 13.98 46.77
N THR A 245 31.26 14.97 46.00
CA THR A 245 32.05 15.96 45.16
C THR A 245 32.92 15.45 43.98
N ALA A 246 33.44 16.22 42.99
CA ALA A 246 33.39 17.66 42.62
C ALA A 246 33.70 17.89 41.09
N VAL A 247 33.58 19.15 40.63
CA VAL A 247 34.18 19.82 39.42
C VAL A 247 33.91 19.29 37.99
N VAL A 248 34.13 20.05 36.90
CA VAL A 248 33.65 21.39 36.43
C VAL A 248 34.36 21.75 35.09
N SER A 249 33.61 22.29 34.12
CA SER A 249 34.06 22.89 32.83
C SER A 249 34.78 21.95 31.83
N CYS A 250 34.62 22.05 30.51
CA CYS A 250 33.76 22.86 29.61
C CYS A 250 33.63 22.07 28.27
N SER A 251 33.03 22.43 27.13
CA SER A 251 32.36 23.60 26.49
C SER A 251 31.56 23.01 25.28
N GLN A 252 30.64 23.62 24.51
CA GLN A 252 29.84 24.86 24.46
C GLN A 252 28.80 24.61 23.31
N GLU A 253 27.57 25.14 23.23
CA GLU A 253 26.80 25.99 24.15
C GLU A 253 25.27 25.91 23.87
N LYS A 254 24.51 26.73 24.61
CA LYS A 254 23.15 27.30 24.43
C LYS A 254 22.41 27.20 23.07
N GLU A 255 21.08 27.25 22.97
CA GLU A 255 19.86 27.26 23.84
C GLU A 255 18.65 27.13 22.85
N ASN A 256 17.40 26.76 23.11
CA ASN A 256 16.56 26.32 24.25
C ASN A 256 15.38 25.49 23.64
N LEU A 257 14.31 24.99 24.26
CA LEU A 257 13.69 25.06 25.60
C LEU A 257 12.92 23.72 25.84
N PRO A 258 12.75 23.18 27.08
CA PRO A 258 12.02 21.93 27.28
C PRO A 258 10.48 22.12 27.33
N GLU A 259 9.83 22.31 26.18
CA GLU A 259 8.37 22.11 26.11
C GLU A 259 8.03 20.63 26.30
N LYS A 260 7.37 20.32 27.43
CA LYS A 260 6.91 18.97 27.78
C LYS A 260 5.58 18.64 27.08
N GLY A 261 5.58 18.73 25.75
CA GLY A 261 4.47 18.28 24.91
C GLY A 261 4.27 16.74 24.98
N PRO A 262 3.20 16.21 24.36
CA PRO A 262 3.10 14.77 24.14
C PRO A 262 4.33 14.27 23.35
N PRO A 263 4.86 13.07 23.63
CA PRO A 263 6.07 12.59 22.99
C PRO A 263 5.88 12.54 21.47
N SER A 264 6.77 13.20 20.74
CA SER A 264 6.68 13.29 19.28
C SER A 264 6.67 11.87 18.68
N PRO A 265 5.74 11.54 17.75
CA PRO A 265 5.63 10.20 17.17
C PRO A 265 6.94 9.72 16.53
N VAL A 266 7.71 10.66 15.99
CA VAL A 266 9.09 10.55 15.51
C VAL A 266 10.04 11.08 16.59
N LYS A 267 11.05 10.29 16.97
CA LYS A 267 11.97 10.53 18.10
C LYS A 267 13.39 10.89 17.70
N SER A 268 13.74 10.80 16.42
CA SER A 268 15.05 11.16 15.90
C SER A 268 15.01 11.56 14.43
N GLU A 269 16.05 12.25 13.96
CA GLU A 269 16.24 12.55 12.53
C GLU A 269 16.30 11.28 11.67
N ARG A 270 16.91 10.19 12.17
CA ARG A 270 16.90 8.89 11.47
C ARG A 270 15.49 8.34 11.28
N GLU A 271 14.63 8.44 12.30
CA GLU A 271 13.22 8.07 12.15
C GLU A 271 12.49 8.98 11.14
N ALA A 272 12.76 10.28 11.11
CA ALA A 272 12.17 11.20 10.13
C ALA A 272 12.57 10.83 8.68
N LEU A 273 13.85 10.53 8.46
CA LEU A 273 14.36 10.06 7.16
C LEU A 273 13.73 8.72 6.76
N LEU A 274 13.62 7.77 7.68
CA LEU A 274 12.94 6.48 7.44
C LEU A 274 11.46 6.69 7.08
N VAL A 275 10.74 7.59 7.77
CA VAL A 275 9.35 7.94 7.43
C VAL A 275 9.26 8.50 6.01
N GLY A 276 10.16 9.40 5.60
CA GLY A 276 10.17 9.93 4.23
C GLY A 276 10.43 8.87 3.15
N ILE A 277 11.40 7.98 3.40
CA ILE A 277 11.76 6.88 2.48
C ILE A 277 10.62 5.85 2.40
N ILE A 278 10.01 5.48 3.52
CA ILE A 278 8.90 4.50 3.52
C ILE A 278 7.61 5.13 2.96
N SER A 279 7.37 6.43 3.17
CA SER A 279 6.24 7.15 2.55
C SER A 279 6.33 7.13 1.03
N THR A 280 7.49 7.51 0.48
CA THR A 280 7.71 7.51 -0.98
C THR A 280 7.69 6.09 -1.58
N PHE A 281 8.23 5.10 -0.87
CA PHE A 281 8.13 3.68 -1.26
C PHE A 281 6.69 3.15 -1.25
N LEU A 282 5.91 3.43 -0.21
CA LEU A 282 4.52 2.94 -0.11
C LEU A 282 3.54 3.71 -0.98
N HIS A 283 3.82 4.97 -1.33
CA HIS A 283 2.98 5.75 -2.24
C HIS A 283 2.91 5.13 -3.64
N VAL A 284 4.03 4.57 -4.15
CA VAL A 284 4.06 3.81 -5.42
C VAL A 284 3.58 2.36 -5.29
N HIS A 285 2.97 1.98 -4.16
CA HIS A 285 2.48 0.63 -3.88
C HIS A 285 0.99 0.66 -3.45
N PRO A 286 0.04 0.78 -4.39
CA PRO A 286 -1.39 0.97 -4.10
C PRO A 286 -2.06 -0.19 -3.35
N PHE A 287 -1.52 -1.41 -3.42
CA PHE A 287 -1.96 -2.54 -2.60
C PHE A 287 -1.23 -2.67 -1.25
N GLY A 288 -0.27 -1.79 -0.97
CA GLY A 288 0.65 -1.90 0.15
C GLY A 288 1.74 -2.97 -0.04
N ALA A 289 2.66 -3.02 0.92
CA ALA A 289 3.79 -3.96 0.97
C ALA A 289 3.85 -4.72 2.30
N SER A 290 4.35 -5.96 2.29
CA SER A 290 4.67 -6.66 3.55
C SER A 290 5.84 -5.95 4.27
N ILE A 291 5.92 -6.12 5.58
CA ILE A 291 7.02 -5.56 6.39
C ILE A 291 8.39 -6.07 5.90
N GLU A 292 8.45 -7.32 5.46
CA GLU A 292 9.65 -7.96 4.88
C GLU A 292 10.07 -7.30 3.58
N TYR A 293 9.13 -6.93 2.70
CA TYR A 293 9.44 -6.26 1.43
C TYR A 293 9.90 -4.81 1.64
N ILE A 294 9.30 -4.09 2.60
CA ILE A 294 9.77 -2.76 3.04
C ILE A 294 11.21 -2.86 3.57
N CYS A 295 11.49 -3.82 4.46
CA CYS A 295 12.83 -4.03 4.99
C CYS A 295 13.84 -4.44 3.90
N SER A 296 13.43 -5.27 2.94
CA SER A 296 14.25 -5.67 1.78
C SER A 296 14.49 -4.53 0.78
N TYR A 297 13.70 -3.46 0.81
CA TYR A 297 14.00 -2.20 0.13
C TYR A 297 14.99 -1.36 0.93
N LEU A 298 14.68 -1.12 2.22
CA LEU A 298 15.48 -0.31 3.12
C LEU A 298 16.91 -0.83 3.33
N GLN A 299 17.10 -2.15 3.42
CA GLN A 299 18.42 -2.79 3.60
C GLN A 299 19.37 -2.60 2.40
N ARG A 300 18.86 -2.16 1.24
CA ARG A 300 19.66 -1.75 0.08
C ARG A 300 20.12 -0.28 0.16
N LEU A 301 19.67 0.46 1.16
CA LEU A 301 20.00 1.87 1.42
C LEU A 301 20.81 2.02 2.72
N ASP A 302 20.43 1.31 3.79
CA ASP A 302 21.18 1.21 5.06
C ASP A 302 21.14 -0.23 5.59
N THR A 303 22.32 -0.83 5.77
CA THR A 303 22.48 -2.22 6.22
C THR A 303 22.18 -2.44 7.70
N LYS A 304 21.91 -1.39 8.48
CA LYS A 304 21.61 -1.45 9.93
C LYS A 304 20.12 -1.42 10.27
N ILE A 305 19.23 -1.57 9.29
CA ILE A 305 17.77 -1.48 9.50
C ILE A 305 17.20 -2.82 9.97
N SER A 306 16.55 -2.80 11.14
CA SER A 306 15.89 -3.97 11.75
C SER A 306 14.38 -3.96 11.53
N THR A 307 13.80 -5.13 11.29
CA THR A 307 12.35 -5.29 11.01
C THR A 307 11.48 -4.73 12.13
N THR A 308 11.85 -4.98 13.38
CA THR A 308 11.12 -4.54 14.58
C THR A 308 11.14 -3.02 14.77
N GLU A 309 12.24 -2.35 14.41
CA GLU A 309 12.31 -0.88 14.42
C GLU A 309 11.35 -0.27 13.39
N VAL A 310 11.34 -0.82 12.17
CA VAL A 310 10.44 -0.36 11.10
C VAL A 310 8.98 -0.61 11.48
N GLU A 311 8.63 -1.79 11.98
CA GLU A 311 7.25 -2.09 12.39
C GLU A 311 6.78 -1.21 13.56
N SER A 312 7.67 -0.94 14.54
CA SER A 312 7.42 -0.02 15.65
C SER A 312 7.32 1.45 15.23
N LEU A 313 8.02 1.87 14.17
CA LEU A 313 7.92 3.21 13.60
C LEU A 313 6.59 3.40 12.84
N LEU A 314 6.20 2.42 12.01
CA LEU A 314 4.93 2.46 11.27
C LEU A 314 3.72 2.39 12.22
N GLY A 315 3.77 1.53 13.24
CA GLY A 315 2.72 1.41 14.26
C GLY A 315 2.52 2.66 15.13
N ARG A 316 3.53 3.54 15.24
CA ARG A 316 3.40 4.85 15.92
C ARG A 316 2.75 5.94 15.07
N LEU A 317 2.54 5.70 13.78
CA LEU A 317 2.13 6.71 12.81
C LEU A 317 0.83 6.30 12.07
N PRO A 318 -0.28 5.99 12.79
CA PRO A 318 -1.51 5.45 12.20
C PRO A 318 -2.22 6.41 11.22
N CYS A 319 -1.91 7.71 11.29
CA CYS A 319 -2.43 8.72 10.36
C CYS A 319 -1.62 8.80 9.06
N THR A 320 -0.43 8.20 9.01
CA THR A 320 0.49 8.19 7.86
C THR A 320 0.57 6.81 7.22
N PHE A 321 0.54 5.76 8.04
CA PHE A 321 0.65 4.37 7.63
C PHE A 321 -0.41 3.50 8.29
N LYS A 322 -1.04 2.63 7.49
CA LYS A 322 -2.13 1.75 7.92
C LYS A 322 -1.77 0.31 7.59
N GLN A 323 -1.84 -0.59 8.58
CA GLN A 323 -1.73 -2.03 8.34
C GLN A 323 -3.12 -2.57 7.94
N GLU A 324 -3.20 -3.18 6.77
CA GLU A 324 -4.41 -3.84 6.27
C GLU A 324 -4.15 -5.34 6.04
N LEU A 325 -5.18 -6.15 6.27
CA LEU A 325 -5.18 -7.57 5.94
C LEU A 325 -5.77 -7.72 4.52
N THR A 326 -5.00 -8.28 3.60
CA THR A 326 -5.41 -8.46 2.20
C THR A 326 -5.28 -9.90 1.77
N GLY A 327 -6.33 -10.47 1.17
CA GLY A 327 -6.39 -11.87 0.76
C GLY A 327 -7.57 -12.60 1.40
N VAL A 328 -7.71 -13.89 1.10
CA VAL A 328 -8.80 -14.74 1.61
C VAL A 328 -8.25 -16.11 2.01
N GLY A 329 -8.65 -16.62 3.18
CA GLY A 329 -8.21 -17.92 3.69
C GLY A 329 -6.70 -18.00 3.84
N ALA A 330 -6.07 -19.00 3.22
CA ALA A 330 -4.62 -19.22 3.27
C ALA A 330 -3.76 -18.14 2.56
N SER A 331 -4.38 -17.15 1.91
CA SER A 331 -3.68 -16.04 1.23
C SER A 331 -3.71 -14.71 2.00
N LEU A 332 -4.05 -14.74 3.30
CA LEU A 332 -4.22 -13.54 4.14
C LEU A 332 -2.88 -12.90 4.52
N GLU A 333 -2.43 -11.91 3.74
CA GLU A 333 -1.20 -11.16 3.99
C GLU A 333 -1.46 -9.87 4.79
N LYS A 334 -0.57 -9.58 5.76
CA LYS A 334 -0.46 -8.26 6.40
C LYS A 334 0.34 -7.33 5.50
N ARG A 335 -0.25 -6.23 5.05
CA ARG A 335 0.45 -5.21 4.24
C ARG A 335 0.23 -3.80 4.78
N TRP A 336 1.30 -3.01 4.76
CA TRP A 336 1.27 -1.60 5.12
C TRP A 336 0.98 -0.76 3.88
N LYS A 337 0.07 0.19 4.00
CA LYS A 337 -0.22 1.24 3.01
C LYS A 337 0.11 2.61 3.57
N PHE A 338 0.41 3.56 2.68
CA PHE A 338 0.50 4.98 3.01
C PHE A 338 -0.89 5.63 2.88
N CYS A 339 -1.32 6.35 3.92
CA CYS A 339 -2.62 7.04 4.00
C CYS A 339 -2.50 8.54 4.37
N GLY A 340 -1.28 9.09 4.42
CA GLY A 340 -1.01 10.45 4.93
C GLY A 340 -1.75 11.60 4.21
N PHE A 341 -2.26 11.37 3.00
CA PHE A 341 -3.09 12.35 2.27
C PHE A 341 -4.60 12.21 2.51
N GLU A 342 -5.08 11.10 3.09
CA GLU A 342 -6.51 10.87 3.33
C GLU A 342 -7.04 11.84 4.40
N GLY A 343 -6.28 12.03 5.48
CA GLY A 343 -6.64 12.96 6.57
C GLY A 343 -6.62 14.45 6.20
N ILE A 344 -6.06 14.82 5.04
CA ILE A 344 -6.02 16.21 4.55
C ILE A 344 -7.32 16.57 3.81
N LYS A 345 -8.09 15.58 3.34
CA LYS A 345 -9.37 15.79 2.62
C LYS A 345 -10.58 16.00 3.54
N THR A 346 -10.36 16.00 4.86
CA THR A 346 -11.41 16.04 5.90
C THR A 346 -11.14 17.08 6.99
N ALA A 347 -10.29 18.07 6.71
CA ALA A 347 -9.91 19.17 7.60
C ALA A 347 -10.30 20.53 7.02
#